data_AF-A0A2S7PR67-F1
#
_entry.id   AF-A0A2S7PR67-F1
#
_cell.length_a   1.000
_cell.length_b   1.000
_cell.length_c   1.000
_cell.angle_alpha   90.00
_cell.angle_beta   90.00
_cell.angle_gamma   90.00
#
_symmetry.space_group_name_H-M   'P 1'
#
loop_
_entity.id
_entity.type
_entity.pdbx_description
1 polymer ?
#
loop_
_entity_poly.entity_id
_entity_poly.type
_entity_poly.pdbx_seq_one_letter_code
_entity_poly.pdbx_strand_id
1 'polypeptide(L)'
;MPKSNSESDTPLPPQVIKNTLYTADEVTYMADDLGLHKISNPNVDDVAVSLHLYTPPNAAREGCNIFDERTGKRSHVTQSNFYSAFGNIIEAGED
;
A
#
# COMPACT_ATOMS: atom_id res chain seq x y z
N MET A 1 -26.36 -4.49 36.07
CA MET A 1 -25.16 -5.36 36.06
C MET A 1 -25.46 -6.57 35.20
N PRO A 2 -24.51 -7.16 34.48
CA PRO A 2 -23.59 -6.62 33.46
C PRO A 2 -23.85 -7.34 32.09
N LYS A 3 -23.34 -6.91 30.94
CA LYS A 3 -21.96 -7.18 30.49
C LYS A 3 -21.45 -6.04 29.61
N SER A 4 -20.35 -5.45 30.09
CA SER A 4 -19.30 -4.88 29.27
C SER A 4 -18.84 -5.89 28.22
N ASN A 5 -18.76 -5.47 26.97
CA ASN A 5 -17.71 -5.92 26.08
C ASN A 5 -17.12 -4.66 25.45
N SER A 6 -16.32 -3.94 26.23
CA SER A 6 -15.30 -3.08 25.64
C SER A 6 -14.23 -4.03 25.12
N GLU A 7 -14.47 -4.62 23.95
CA GLU A 7 -13.34 -5.08 23.15
C GLU A 7 -12.49 -3.84 22.94
N SER A 8 -11.30 -3.86 23.54
CA SER A 8 -10.31 -2.83 23.34
C SER A 8 -10.09 -2.71 21.83
N ASP A 9 -10.47 -1.57 21.26
CA ASP A 9 -10.29 -1.17 19.85
C ASP A 9 -8.80 -0.92 19.54
N THR A 10 -7.94 -1.78 20.10
CA THR A 10 -6.50 -1.80 19.87
C THR A 10 -6.30 -2.47 18.52
N PRO A 11 -5.71 -1.76 17.55
CA PRO A 11 -5.36 -2.35 16.27
C PRO A 11 -4.51 -3.61 16.49
N LEU A 12 -4.79 -4.64 15.71
CA LEU A 12 -4.00 -5.88 15.71
C LEU A 12 -3.09 -5.91 14.48
N PRO A 13 -1.91 -6.56 14.57
CA PRO A 13 -1.01 -6.74 13.45
C PRO A 13 -1.72 -7.42 12.27
N PRO A 14 -1.58 -6.90 11.03
CA PRO A 14 -2.12 -7.55 9.84
C PRO A 14 -1.56 -8.98 9.70
N GLN A 15 -2.41 -9.92 9.29
CA GLN A 15 -2.01 -11.31 9.06
C GLN A 15 -1.91 -11.58 7.56
N VAL A 16 -0.89 -12.33 7.14
CA VAL A 16 -0.70 -12.70 5.74
C VAL A 16 -1.73 -13.76 5.35
N ILE A 17 -2.66 -13.40 4.47
CA ILE A 17 -3.69 -14.33 3.95
C ILE A 17 -3.29 -14.98 2.62
N LYS A 18 -2.37 -14.35 1.87
CA LYS A 18 -1.88 -14.83 0.57
C LYS A 18 -0.47 -14.30 0.33
N ASN A 19 0.39 -15.14 -0.24
CA ASN A 19 1.71 -14.77 -0.75
C ASN A 19 1.87 -15.32 -2.17
N THR A 20 2.31 -14.50 -3.11
CA THR A 20 2.44 -14.88 -4.53
C THR A 20 3.60 -14.12 -5.16
N LEU A 21 4.48 -14.84 -5.85
CA LEU A 21 5.54 -14.25 -6.66
C LEU A 21 5.00 -14.02 -8.07
N TYR A 22 5.16 -12.80 -8.59
CA TYR A 22 4.82 -12.45 -9.97
C TYR A 22 6.09 -12.25 -10.78
N THR A 23 6.04 -12.70 -12.03
CA THR A 23 7.10 -12.59 -13.04
C THR A 23 6.70 -11.62 -14.15
N ALA A 24 7.59 -11.40 -15.12
CA ALA A 24 7.33 -10.46 -16.22
C ALA A 24 6.02 -10.80 -16.95
N ASP A 25 5.30 -9.74 -17.35
CA ASP A 25 4.02 -9.78 -18.06
C ASP A 25 2.82 -10.38 -17.29
N GLU A 26 3.00 -10.83 -16.04
CA GLU A 26 1.89 -11.25 -15.20
C GLU A 26 1.10 -10.06 -14.62
N VAL A 27 -0.21 -10.26 -14.45
CA VAL A 27 -1.14 -9.24 -13.98
C VAL A 27 -1.80 -9.68 -12.68
N THR A 28 -1.89 -8.75 -11.74
CA THR A 28 -2.62 -8.92 -10.47
C THR A 28 -3.57 -7.75 -10.23
N TYR A 29 -4.50 -7.93 -9.29
CA TYR A 29 -5.52 -6.95 -8.93
C TYR A 29 -5.61 -6.80 -7.41
N MET A 30 -5.78 -5.56 -6.95
CA MET A 30 -5.98 -5.22 -5.54
C MET A 30 -7.03 -4.11 -5.38
N ALA A 31 -7.88 -4.26 -4.37
CA ALA A 31 -8.85 -3.26 -3.91
C ALA A 31 -9.09 -3.44 -2.40
N ASP A 32 -9.63 -2.42 -1.73
CA ASP A 32 -9.83 -2.44 -0.27
C ASP A 32 -10.65 -3.63 0.23
N ASP A 33 -11.64 -4.07 -0.55
CA ASP A 33 -12.46 -5.26 -0.24
C ASP A 33 -11.67 -6.58 -0.23
N LEU A 34 -10.48 -6.61 -0.86
CA LEU A 34 -9.58 -7.76 -0.85
C LEU A 34 -8.60 -7.74 0.33
N GLY A 35 -8.50 -6.62 1.05
CA GLY A 35 -7.65 -6.45 2.23
C GLY A 35 -6.47 -5.51 2.00
N LEU A 36 -5.32 -5.83 2.61
CA LEU A 36 -4.07 -5.07 2.49
C LEU A 36 -3.02 -5.89 1.76
N HIS A 37 -2.04 -5.22 1.15
CA HIS A 37 -0.90 -5.90 0.54
C HIS A 37 0.45 -5.24 0.90
N LYS A 38 1.51 -6.03 0.81
CA LYS A 38 2.90 -5.58 0.82
C LYS A 38 3.57 -6.14 -0.43
N ILE A 39 4.29 -5.29 -1.14
CA ILE A 39 5.04 -5.65 -2.35
C ILE A 39 6.53 -5.46 -2.05
N SER A 40 7.34 -6.44 -2.42
CA SER A 40 8.79 -6.40 -2.27
C SER A 40 9.45 -7.14 -3.42
N ASN A 41 10.61 -6.67 -3.86
CA ASN A 41 11.50 -7.44 -4.73
C ASN A 41 12.32 -8.41 -3.86
N PRO A 42 12.13 -9.74 -3.97
CA PRO A 42 12.92 -10.70 -3.19
C PRO A 42 14.32 -10.93 -3.77
N ASN A 43 14.57 -10.51 -5.01
CA ASN A 43 15.90 -10.61 -5.62
C ASN A 43 16.74 -9.39 -5.23
N VAL A 44 17.88 -9.64 -4.61
CA VAL A 44 18.81 -8.60 -4.16
C VAL A 44 19.79 -8.14 -5.23
N ASP A 45 19.96 -8.95 -6.29
CA ASP A 45 20.97 -8.72 -7.33
C ASP A 45 20.38 -8.11 -8.61
N ASP A 46 19.04 -8.05 -8.72
CA ASP A 46 18.35 -7.59 -9.92
C ASP A 46 17.21 -6.61 -9.61
N VAL A 47 16.98 -5.67 -10.52
CA VAL A 47 15.94 -4.65 -10.40
C VAL A 47 14.63 -5.17 -10.98
N ALA A 48 13.55 -5.06 -10.21
CA ALA A 48 12.20 -5.31 -10.68
C ALA A 48 11.49 -3.99 -11.04
N VAL A 49 10.76 -4.00 -12.15
CA VAL A 49 9.90 -2.88 -12.58
C VAL A 49 8.48 -3.40 -12.78
N SER A 50 7.49 -2.70 -12.22
CA SER A 50 6.06 -3.00 -12.37
C SER A 50 5.30 -1.77 -12.87
N LEU A 51 4.23 -2.02 -13.65
CA LEU A 51 3.29 -1.00 -14.08
C LEU A 51 2.04 -1.05 -13.20
N HIS A 52 1.65 0.08 -12.62
CA HIS A 52 0.48 0.19 -11.74
C HIS A 52 -0.58 1.10 -12.37
N LEU A 53 -1.83 0.63 -12.39
CA LEU A 53 -2.98 1.39 -12.85
C LEU A 53 -4.02 1.46 -11.72
N TYR A 54 -4.37 2.68 -11.31
CA TYR A 54 -5.39 2.94 -10.30
C TYR A 54 -6.58 3.66 -10.92
N THR A 55 -7.81 3.22 -10.64
CA THR A 55 -9.02 3.84 -11.18
C THR A 55 -10.17 3.73 -10.18
N PRO A 56 -10.78 4.86 -9.75
CA PRO A 56 -10.35 6.24 -10.00
C PRO A 56 -8.97 6.52 -9.36
N PRO A 57 -8.28 7.63 -9.69
CA PRO A 57 -6.95 7.93 -9.17
C PRO A 57 -6.99 8.43 -7.71
N ASN A 58 -7.69 7.69 -6.85
CA ASN A 58 -7.96 8.07 -5.46
C ASN A 58 -6.67 8.19 -4.65
N ALA A 59 -5.70 7.31 -4.85
CA ALA A 59 -4.41 7.40 -4.14
C ALA A 59 -3.66 8.71 -4.41
N ALA A 60 -3.79 9.26 -5.62
CA ALA A 60 -3.18 10.54 -5.99
C ALA A 60 -3.98 11.75 -5.49
N ARG A 61 -5.29 11.59 -5.24
CA ARG A 61 -6.21 12.68 -4.87
C ARG A 61 -6.43 12.78 -3.36
N GLU A 62 -6.65 11.64 -2.72
CA GLU A 62 -7.07 11.49 -1.34
C GLU A 62 -5.97 10.83 -0.49
N GLY A 63 -4.87 10.39 -1.10
CA GLY A 63 -3.82 9.66 -0.41
C GLY A 63 -4.15 8.18 -0.16
N CYS A 64 -3.34 7.56 0.69
CA CYS A 64 -3.50 6.16 1.08
C CYS A 64 -3.19 5.97 2.57
N ASN A 65 -3.53 4.78 3.09
CA ASN A 65 -3.21 4.41 4.46
C ASN A 65 -2.06 3.41 4.49
N ILE A 66 -1.06 3.68 5.31
CA ILE A 66 -0.01 2.72 5.65
C ILE A 66 -0.31 2.11 7.02
N PHE A 67 0.07 0.85 7.18
CA PHE A 67 -0.21 0.08 8.40
C PHE A 67 1.11 -0.45 8.96
N ASP A 68 1.32 -0.23 10.26
CA ASP A 68 2.46 -0.80 10.97
C ASP A 68 2.28 -2.32 11.11
N GLU A 69 3.22 -3.10 10.57
CA GLU A 69 3.12 -4.56 10.56
C GLU A 69 3.18 -5.21 11.95
N ARG A 70 3.69 -4.49 12.96
CA ARG A 70 3.85 -5.03 14.33
C ARG A 70 2.70 -4.68 15.25
N THR A 71 1.96 -3.62 14.93
CA THR A 71 0.94 -3.05 15.82
C THR A 71 -0.41 -2.88 15.14
N GLY A 72 -0.49 -2.94 13.81
CA GLY A 72 -1.71 -2.64 13.05
C GLY A 72 -2.10 -1.17 13.03
N LYS A 73 -1.31 -0.29 13.65
CA LYS A 73 -1.60 1.15 13.69
C LYS A 73 -1.59 1.71 12.27
N ARG A 74 -2.67 2.39 11.92
CA ARG A 74 -2.87 3.06 10.64
C ARG A 74 -2.33 4.50 10.69
N SER A 75 -1.64 4.92 9.64
CA SER A 75 -1.28 6.32 9.38
C SER A 75 -1.71 6.70 7.97
N HIS A 76 -2.31 7.88 7.82
CA HIS A 76 -2.73 8.39 6.54
C HIS A 76 -1.60 9.19 5.88
N VAL A 77 -1.39 8.98 4.58
CA VAL A 77 -0.39 9.66 3.75
C VAL A 77 -1.12 10.32 2.60
N THR A 78 -1.12 11.66 2.58
CA THR A 78 -1.89 12.46 1.63
C THR A 78 -1.33 12.45 0.21
N GLN A 79 0.00 12.33 0.05
CA GLN A 79 0.65 12.47 -1.26
C GLN A 79 1.68 11.37 -1.46
N SER A 80 1.50 10.58 -2.53
CA SER A 80 2.62 9.84 -3.13
C SER A 80 3.41 10.83 -3.97
N ASN A 81 4.54 11.30 -3.46
CA ASN A 81 5.45 12.13 -4.23
C ASN A 81 5.92 11.34 -5.46
N PHE A 82 5.57 11.83 -6.65
CA PHE A 82 6.06 11.24 -7.89
C PHE A 82 7.56 11.55 -8.02
N TYR A 83 8.35 10.53 -8.35
CA TYR A 83 9.77 10.72 -8.66
C TYR A 83 9.95 11.48 -9.99
N SER A 84 9.09 11.18 -10.97
CA SER A 84 9.08 11.82 -12.29
C SER A 84 7.65 11.83 -12.87
N ALA A 85 7.38 12.78 -13.75
CA ALA A 85 6.15 12.85 -14.54
C ALA A 85 6.48 12.98 -16.03
N PHE A 86 5.82 12.16 -16.86
CA PHE A 86 5.99 12.15 -18.32
C PHE A 86 7.46 12.03 -18.79
N GLY A 87 8.29 11.33 -18.02
CA GLY A 87 9.71 11.13 -18.31
C GLY A 87 10.67 12.21 -17.78
N ASN A 88 10.18 13.22 -17.07
CA ASN A 88 11.01 14.28 -16.47
C ASN A 88 10.99 14.19 -14.94
N ILE A 89 12.16 14.34 -14.31
CA ILE A 89 12.28 14.37 -12.84
C ILE A 89 11.50 15.58 -12.32
N ILE A 90 10.73 15.39 -11.24
CA ILE A 90 10.06 16.49 -10.54
C ILE A 90 11.04 17.05 -9.51
N GLU A 91 11.40 18.33 -9.65
CA GLU A 91 12.21 19.02 -8.64
C GLU A 91 11.40 19.28 -7.38
N ALA A 92 12.04 19.23 -6.22
CA ALA A 92 11.36 19.42 -4.95
C ALA A 92 10.86 20.88 -4.83
N GLY A 93 9.55 21.10 -5.03
CA GLY A 93 8.89 22.39 -4.80
C GLY A 93 7.96 22.90 -5.90
N GLU A 94 7.75 22.15 -6.99
CA GLU A 94 6.76 22.48 -8.03
C GLU A 94 5.59 21.46 -7.97
N ASP A 95 4.56 21.81 -7.18
CA ASP A 95 3.26 21.14 -7.16
C ASP A 95 2.19 22.02 -7.85
#